data_AF-A0A7N5JX15-F1
#
_entry.id   AF-A0A7N5JX15-F1
#
_cell.length_a   1.000
_cell.length_b   1.000
_cell.length_c   1.000
_cell.angle_alpha   90.00
_cell.angle_beta   90.00
_cell.angle_gamma   90.00
#
_symmetry.space_group_name_H-M   'P 1'
#
loop_
_entity.id
_entity.type
_entity.pdbx_description
1 polymer ?
#
loop_
_entity_poly.entity_id
_entity_poly.type
_entity_poly.pdbx_seq_one_letter_code
_entity_poly.pdbx_strand_id
1 'polypeptide(L)'
;MNPFLAFCSLLALVSAGPTQYFKEEFGDGEAWTSRWVESKYKSDYGKFILSSGKFYGDAEKDKGLQTSQDARFYAISASFDSFGNKDKTLVVQFTVKHEQNIDCGGGYVKLFPSTLKQEDMHGDSEYNIIKLR
;
A
#
# COMPACT_ATOMS: atom_id res chain seq x y z
N MET A 1 31.28 -37.36 33.29
CA MET A 1 30.16 -36.86 32.46
C MET A 1 30.15 -35.34 32.57
N ASN A 2 30.48 -34.65 31.48
CA ASN A 2 30.74 -33.21 31.49
C ASN A 2 29.40 -32.43 31.38
N PRO A 3 29.00 -31.61 32.36
CA PRO A 3 27.69 -30.96 32.38
C PRO A 3 27.57 -29.79 31.39
N PHE A 4 28.65 -29.47 30.66
CA PHE A 4 28.71 -28.35 29.73
C PHE A 4 27.99 -28.55 28.39
N LEU A 5 27.54 -29.78 28.06
CA LEU A 5 26.91 -30.06 26.77
C LEU A 5 25.38 -29.87 26.72
N ALA A 6 24.74 -29.52 27.83
CA ALA A 6 23.27 -29.52 27.92
C ALA A 6 22.59 -28.15 27.69
N PHE A 7 23.33 -27.10 27.32
CA PHE A 7 22.81 -25.72 27.33
C PHE A 7 22.67 -25.02 25.96
N CYS A 8 22.86 -25.72 24.83
CA CYS A 8 22.82 -25.07 23.50
C CYS A 8 21.57 -25.38 22.64
N SER A 9 20.58 -26.10 23.16
CA SER A 9 19.52 -26.67 22.29
C SER A 9 18.16 -25.96 22.34
N LEU A 10 18.01 -24.82 23.02
CA LEU A 10 16.72 -24.13 23.09
C LEU A 10 16.74 -22.78 22.34
N LEU A 11 15.74 -22.64 21.46
CA LEU A 11 15.17 -21.39 20.91
C LEU A 11 15.73 -20.91 19.56
N ALA A 12 15.60 -21.74 18.52
CA ALA A 12 15.29 -21.24 17.19
C ALA A 12 13.79 -21.48 16.89
N LEU A 13 12.91 -20.73 17.56
CA LEU A 13 11.51 -20.61 17.12
C LEU A 13 11.52 -19.74 15.85
N VAL A 14 11.72 -20.39 14.70
CA VAL A 14 11.45 -19.74 13.41
C VAL A 14 9.94 -19.50 13.36
N SER A 15 9.53 -18.25 13.53
CA SER A 15 8.15 -17.82 13.33
C SER A 15 7.77 -18.08 11.87
N ALA A 16 7.02 -19.14 11.62
CA ALA A 16 6.47 -19.48 10.30
C ALA A 16 5.18 -18.68 10.04
N GLY A 17 5.29 -17.35 10.05
CA GLY A 17 4.20 -16.45 9.67
C GLY A 17 4.13 -16.24 8.15
N PRO A 18 2.99 -15.75 7.62
CA PRO A 18 2.92 -15.33 6.22
C PRO A 18 3.92 -14.21 5.95
N THR A 19 4.62 -14.28 4.81
CA THR A 19 5.52 -13.20 4.39
C THR A 19 4.70 -11.97 4.02
N GLN A 20 4.92 -10.87 4.73
CA GLN A 20 4.29 -9.57 4.45
C GLN A 20 5.25 -8.71 3.63
N TYR A 21 4.92 -8.47 2.35
CA TYR A 21 5.75 -7.67 1.45
C TYR A 21 5.50 -6.17 1.59
N PHE A 22 4.26 -5.77 1.87
CA PHE A 22 3.87 -4.38 2.02
C PHE A 22 2.69 -4.28 2.98
N LYS A 23 2.70 -3.26 3.83
CA LYS A 23 1.60 -2.91 4.72
C LYS A 23 1.62 -1.41 4.96
N GLU A 24 0.47 -0.79 4.78
CA GLU A 24 0.24 0.62 5.07
C GLU A 24 -1.10 0.74 5.79
N GLU A 25 -1.08 1.43 6.93
CA GLU A 25 -2.25 1.68 7.79
C GLU A 25 -2.40 3.18 8.11
N PHE A 26 -1.45 4.02 7.68
CA PHE A 26 -1.48 5.48 7.87
C PHE A 26 -1.65 5.96 9.33
N GLY A 27 -1.29 5.13 10.30
CA GLY A 27 -1.40 5.42 11.73
C GLY A 27 -0.29 6.31 12.31
N ASP A 28 0.64 6.79 11.47
CA ASP A 28 1.85 7.52 11.86
C ASP A 28 1.85 8.99 11.40
N GLY A 29 0.66 9.58 11.24
CA GLY A 29 0.51 10.99 10.85
C GLY A 29 1.11 11.24 9.47
N GLU A 30 1.81 12.36 9.29
CA GLU A 30 2.34 12.79 7.97
C GLU A 30 3.51 11.95 7.43
N ALA A 31 3.99 10.95 8.17
CA ALA A 31 5.12 10.13 7.74
C ALA A 31 4.83 9.34 6.45
N TRP A 32 3.56 9.11 6.10
CA TRP A 32 3.15 8.51 4.81
C TRP A 32 3.72 9.26 3.60
N THR A 33 3.90 10.59 3.69
CA THR A 33 4.43 11.42 2.60
C THR A 33 5.88 11.05 2.22
N SER A 34 6.61 10.38 3.11
CA SER A 34 7.95 9.86 2.82
C SER A 34 7.95 8.51 2.10
N ARG A 35 6.84 7.77 2.14
CA ARG A 35 6.67 6.42 1.56
C ARG A 35 5.94 6.45 0.22
N TRP A 36 5.08 7.45 0.03
CA TRP A 36 4.24 7.60 -1.14
C TRP A 36 4.72 8.74 -2.04
N VAL A 37 4.85 8.46 -3.33
CA VAL A 37 5.34 9.39 -4.35
C VAL A 37 4.20 9.72 -5.32
N GLU A 38 3.88 11.00 -5.44
CA GLU A 38 2.98 11.53 -6.46
C GLU A 38 3.67 11.57 -7.82
N SER A 39 2.96 11.13 -8.86
CA SER A 39 3.44 11.27 -10.24
C SER A 39 3.45 12.72 -10.68
N LYS A 40 4.43 13.07 -11.51
CA LYS A 40 4.59 14.36 -12.18
C LYS A 40 4.29 14.29 -13.68
N TYR A 41 3.84 13.13 -14.19
CA TYR A 41 3.52 12.93 -15.61
C TYR A 41 2.49 13.95 -16.13
N LYS A 42 1.51 14.34 -15.29
CA LYS A 42 0.59 15.46 -15.54
C LYS A 42 0.75 16.49 -14.43
N SER A 43 0.69 17.77 -14.82
CA SER A 43 0.74 18.89 -13.87
C SER A 43 -0.55 19.06 -13.07
N ASP A 44 -1.65 18.45 -13.52
CA ASP A 44 -3.00 18.70 -13.06
C ASP A 44 -3.64 17.50 -12.35
N TYR A 45 -2.81 16.56 -11.87
CA TYR A 45 -3.25 15.47 -11.01
C TYR A 45 -3.88 15.99 -9.71
N GLY A 46 -4.92 15.30 -9.26
CA GLY A 46 -5.56 15.55 -7.97
C GLY A 46 -4.66 15.18 -6.80
N LYS A 47 -4.95 15.78 -5.65
CA LYS A 47 -4.18 15.63 -4.41
C LYS A 47 -4.84 14.65 -3.45
N PHE A 48 -4.04 13.75 -2.91
CA PHE A 48 -4.44 12.94 -1.77
C PHE A 48 -4.24 13.72 -0.48
N ILE A 49 -5.18 13.57 0.45
CA ILE A 49 -5.06 14.06 1.82
C ILE A 49 -5.23 12.90 2.79
N LEU A 50 -4.61 13.00 3.96
CA LEU A 50 -4.82 12.05 5.04
C LEU A 50 -6.08 12.43 5.82
N SER A 51 -7.06 11.53 5.85
CA SER A 51 -8.36 11.81 6.46
C SER A 51 -9.10 10.53 6.82
N SER A 52 -9.90 10.57 7.89
CA SER A 52 -10.88 9.52 8.24
C SER A 52 -12.30 9.84 7.71
N GLY A 53 -12.47 11.01 7.09
CA GLY A 53 -13.73 11.47 6.50
C GLY A 53 -14.72 12.03 7.54
N LYS A 54 -15.98 12.22 7.13
CA LYS A 54 -17.04 12.81 7.97
C LYS A 54 -17.58 11.85 9.03
N PHE A 55 -17.49 10.55 8.79
CA PHE A 55 -17.91 9.51 9.72
C PHE A 55 -16.91 8.36 9.71
N TYR A 56 -16.60 7.81 10.87
CA TYR A 56 -15.58 6.77 11.04
C TYR A 56 -15.95 5.89 12.24
N GLY A 57 -15.37 4.70 12.32
CA GLY A 57 -15.42 3.87 13.51
C GLY A 57 -14.41 4.34 14.55
N ASP A 58 -13.16 4.58 14.12
CA ASP A 58 -12.06 5.08 14.94
C ASP A 58 -11.30 6.17 14.16
N ALA A 59 -11.30 7.40 14.70
CA ALA A 59 -10.79 8.58 13.99
C ALA A 59 -9.32 8.47 13.59
N GLU A 60 -8.53 7.70 14.33
CA GLU A 60 -7.10 7.54 14.11
C GLU A 60 -6.79 6.32 13.26
N LYS A 61 -7.47 5.18 13.50
CA LYS A 61 -7.25 3.94 12.74
C LYS A 61 -7.87 3.97 11.35
N ASP A 62 -8.93 4.74 11.16
CA ASP A 62 -9.63 4.84 9.87
C ASP A 62 -9.06 5.95 8.98
N LYS A 63 -7.95 6.57 9.37
CA LYS A 63 -7.22 7.47 8.47
C LYS A 63 -6.71 6.71 7.26
N GLY A 64 -6.86 7.32 6.10
CA GLY A 64 -6.30 6.82 4.86
C GLY A 64 -6.20 7.92 3.82
N LEU A 65 -5.76 7.54 2.62
CA LEU A 65 -5.67 8.47 1.49
C LEU A 65 -7.07 8.75 0.94
N GLN A 66 -7.49 10.02 1.04
CA GLN A 66 -8.73 10.53 0.48
C GLN A 66 -8.41 11.41 -0.74
N THR A 67 -9.12 11.18 -1.85
CA THR A 67 -9.13 12.08 -3.00
C THR A 67 -9.85 13.39 -2.64
N SER A 68 -9.22 14.55 -2.89
CA SER A 68 -9.71 15.85 -2.39
C SER A 68 -10.37 16.75 -3.44
N GLN A 69 -10.32 16.38 -4.71
CA GLN A 69 -10.75 17.19 -5.85
C GLN A 69 -11.58 16.39 -6.85
N ASP A 70 -12.70 16.97 -7.28
CA ASP A 70 -13.62 16.36 -8.24
C ASP A 70 -13.06 16.36 -9.66
N ALA A 71 -13.48 15.38 -10.47
CA ALA A 71 -13.12 15.28 -11.90
C ALA A 71 -11.60 15.33 -12.18
N ARG A 72 -10.79 14.78 -11.27
CA ARG A 72 -9.33 14.68 -11.42
C ARG A 72 -8.88 13.24 -11.60
N PHE A 73 -7.83 13.06 -12.41
CA PHE A 73 -7.03 11.84 -12.35
C PHE A 73 -6.12 11.89 -11.12
N TYR A 74 -5.84 10.73 -10.57
CA TYR A 74 -4.96 10.56 -9.41
C TYR A 74 -3.86 9.56 -9.74
N ALA A 75 -2.64 9.85 -9.32
CA ALA A 75 -1.48 9.00 -9.55
C ALA A 75 -0.51 9.12 -8.38
N ILE A 76 -0.61 8.18 -7.44
CA ILE A 76 0.32 8.03 -6.31
C ILE A 76 0.75 6.57 -6.20
N SER A 77 2.00 6.34 -5.78
CA SER A 77 2.56 4.99 -5.64
C SER A 77 3.47 4.90 -4.42
N ALA A 78 3.52 3.74 -3.78
CA ALA A 78 4.50 3.41 -2.75
C ALA A 78 5.36 2.25 -3.23
N SER A 79 6.68 2.38 -3.07
CA SER A 79 7.62 1.30 -3.36
C SER A 79 7.85 0.43 -2.13
N PHE A 80 8.22 -0.83 -2.37
CA PHE A 80 8.56 -1.82 -1.36
C PHE A 80 9.55 -2.82 -1.95
N ASP A 81 10.11 -3.67 -1.10
CA ASP A 81 11.13 -4.64 -1.53
C ASP A 81 10.60 -5.54 -2.65
N SER A 82 11.37 -5.61 -3.73
CA SER A 82 11.00 -6.40 -4.90
C SER A 82 10.97 -7.89 -4.54
N PHE A 83 9.92 -8.57 -4.98
CA PHE A 83 9.75 -10.01 -4.77
C PHE A 83 9.15 -10.68 -6.00
N GLY A 84 9.25 -12.01 -6.06
CA GLY A 84 8.56 -12.84 -7.04
C GLY A 84 7.55 -13.77 -6.37
N ASN A 85 6.39 -13.96 -6.99
CA ASN A 85 5.32 -14.84 -6.50
C ASN A 85 5.20 -16.15 -7.29
N LYS A 86 6.20 -16.51 -8.11
CA LYS A 86 6.19 -17.80 -8.81
C LYS A 86 6.06 -18.94 -7.79
N ASP A 87 5.13 -19.86 -8.06
CA ASP A 87 4.81 -21.02 -7.21
C ASP A 87 4.37 -20.65 -5.77
N LYS A 88 3.95 -19.39 -5.54
CA LYS A 88 3.47 -18.88 -4.27
C LYS A 88 2.14 -18.15 -4.44
N THR A 89 1.29 -18.23 -3.43
CA THR A 89 0.06 -17.43 -3.39
C THR A 89 0.40 -15.95 -3.17
N LEU A 90 -0.12 -15.09 -4.04
CA LEU A 90 -0.10 -13.63 -3.86
C LEU A 90 -1.46 -13.17 -3.34
N VAL A 91 -1.48 -12.43 -2.24
CA VAL A 91 -2.67 -11.78 -1.69
C VAL A 91 -2.49 -10.27 -1.77
N VAL A 92 -3.46 -9.59 -2.38
CA VAL A 92 -3.54 -8.12 -2.43
C VAL A 92 -4.84 -7.72 -1.74
N GLN A 93 -4.74 -6.99 -0.65
CA GLN A 93 -5.89 -6.58 0.16
C GLN A 93 -5.79 -5.09 0.48
N PHE A 94 -6.91 -4.40 0.34
CA PHE A 94 -7.07 -2.98 0.68
C PHE A 94 -8.54 -2.71 0.99
N THR A 95 -8.80 -1.59 1.66
CA THR A 95 -10.14 -1.09 1.94
C THR A 95 -10.42 0.12 1.05
N VAL A 96 -11.67 0.26 0.61
CA VAL A 96 -12.14 1.44 -0.14
C VAL A 96 -13.40 1.94 0.55
N LYS A 97 -13.52 3.26 0.70
CA LYS A 97 -14.71 3.91 1.23
C LYS A 97 -15.10 5.04 0.29
N HIS A 98 -16.19 4.85 -0.45
CA HIS A 98 -16.79 5.92 -1.24
C HIS A 98 -17.77 6.70 -0.35
N GLU A 99 -17.22 7.58 0.50
CA GLU A 99 -18.03 8.40 1.41
C GLU A 99 -18.96 9.37 0.67
N GLN A 100 -18.51 9.87 -0.47
CA GLN A 100 -19.13 10.95 -1.24
C GLN A 100 -20.32 10.50 -2.10
N ASN A 101 -20.81 9.26 -1.97
CA ASN A 101 -21.79 8.66 -2.89
C ASN A 101 -21.36 8.83 -4.36
N ILE A 102 -20.20 8.24 -4.69
CA ILE A 102 -19.54 8.43 -5.97
C ILE A 102 -20.48 8.09 -7.15
N ASP A 103 -20.50 8.96 -8.15
CA ASP A 103 -21.25 8.79 -9.40
C ASP A 103 -20.39 8.07 -10.46
N CYS A 104 -19.12 8.44 -10.58
CA CYS A 104 -18.14 7.84 -11.48
C CYS A 104 -16.73 7.97 -10.92
N GLY A 105 -16.06 6.85 -10.66
CA GLY A 105 -14.64 6.85 -10.30
C GLY A 105 -14.07 5.46 -10.00
N GLY A 106 -12.75 5.36 -10.05
CA GLY A 106 -12.02 4.13 -9.77
C GLY A 106 -11.79 3.89 -8.28
N GLY A 107 -11.71 2.63 -7.88
CA GLY A 107 -11.41 2.18 -6.51
C GLY A 107 -10.52 0.94 -6.54
N TYR A 108 -9.44 0.99 -7.32
CA TYR A 108 -8.57 -0.14 -7.60
C TYR A 108 -7.09 0.21 -7.42
N VAL A 109 -6.26 -0.81 -7.27
CA VAL A 109 -4.79 -0.68 -7.18
C VAL A 109 -4.12 -1.38 -8.36
N LYS A 110 -2.93 -0.90 -8.74
CA LYS A 110 -2.05 -1.53 -9.72
C LYS A 110 -0.76 -1.99 -9.02
N LEU A 111 -0.31 -3.21 -9.32
CA LEU A 111 1.01 -3.70 -8.94
C LEU A 111 1.96 -3.56 -10.14
N PHE A 112 3.04 -2.82 -9.94
CA PHE A 112 4.01 -2.51 -10.98
C PHE A 112 5.28 -3.37 -10.84
N PRO A 113 6.00 -3.63 -11.94
CA PRO A 113 7.37 -4.12 -11.86
C PRO A 113 8.29 -3.07 -11.21
N SER A 114 9.42 -3.51 -10.68
CA SER A 114 10.43 -2.64 -10.04
C SER A 114 11.07 -1.63 -10.99
N THR A 115 10.84 -1.77 -12.29
CA THR A 115 11.31 -0.87 -13.35
C THR A 115 10.45 0.40 -13.49
N LEU A 116 9.30 0.51 -12.80
CA LEU A 116 8.48 1.71 -12.83
C LEU A 116 9.25 2.91 -12.26
N LYS A 117 9.23 4.02 -13.01
CA LYS A 117 9.62 5.35 -12.49
C LYS A 117 8.39 5.99 -11.84
N GLN A 118 8.33 6.02 -10.50
CA GLN A 118 7.16 6.50 -9.74
C GLN A 118 6.72 7.91 -10.15
N GLU A 119 7.67 8.82 -10.36
CA GLU A 119 7.38 10.21 -10.78
C GLU A 119 6.82 10.32 -12.21
N ASP A 120 6.86 9.27 -13.00
CA ASP A 120 6.35 9.23 -14.39
C ASP A 120 5.13 8.31 -14.54
N MET A 121 4.57 7.82 -13.43
CA MET A 121 3.45 6.88 -13.44
C MET A 121 2.18 7.51 -14.03
N HIS A 122 1.49 6.79 -14.90
CA HIS A 122 0.25 7.22 -15.54
C HIS A 122 -0.64 6.04 -15.94
N GLY A 123 -1.75 6.33 -16.62
CA GLY A 123 -2.77 5.34 -17.02
C GLY A 123 -2.22 4.20 -17.88
N ASP A 124 -1.29 4.53 -18.79
CA ASP A 124 -0.70 3.63 -19.79
C ASP A 124 0.62 3.00 -19.34
N SER A 125 1.11 3.33 -18.14
CA SER A 125 2.30 2.67 -17.58
C SER A 125 2.06 1.16 -17.45
N GLU A 126 3.03 0.36 -17.89
CA GLU A 126 2.97 -1.10 -17.83
C GLU A 126 2.87 -1.59 -16.38
N TYR A 127 1.89 -2.45 -16.09
CA TYR A 127 1.65 -3.03 -14.77
C TYR A 127 1.52 -4.55 -14.88
N ASN A 128 1.85 -5.25 -13.80
CA ASN A 128 1.73 -6.72 -13.74
C ASN A 128 0.28 -7.13 -13.47
N ILE A 129 -0.37 -6.48 -12.49
CA ILE A 129 -1.73 -6.84 -12.02
C ILE A 129 -2.50 -5.56 -11.72
N ILE A 130 -3.79 -5.55 -12.07
CA ILE A 130 -4.78 -4.58 -11.56
C ILE A 130 -5.78 -5.33 -10.68
N LYS A 131 -6.01 -4.85 -9.45
CA LYS A 131 -6.97 -5.44 -8.51
C LYS A 131 -8.08 -4.44 -8.23
N LEU A 132 -9.27 -4.77 -8.71
CA LEU A 132 -10.52 -4.13 -8.33
C LEU A 132 -10.97 -4.65 -6.95
N ARG A 133 -11.68 -3.81 -6.20
CA ARG A 133 -12.42 -4.28 -5.03
C ARG A 133 -13.58 -5.18 -5.44
#